data_AF-A0A9P7DMZ5-F1
#
_entry.id   AF-A0A9P7DMZ5-F1
#
_cell.length_a   1.000
_cell.length_b   1.000
_cell.length_c   1.000
_cell.angle_alpha   90.00
_cell.angle_beta   90.00
_cell.angle_gamma   90.00
#
_symmetry.space_group_name_H-M   'P 1'
#
loop_
_entity.id
_entity.type
_entity.pdbx_description
1 polymer ?
#
loop_
_entity_poly.entity_id
_entity_poly.type
_entity_poly.pdbx_seq_one_letter_code
_entity_poly.pdbx_strand_id
1 'polypeptide(L)' 'MLQVLEGKIPYHFLARYEAIIHCMSQGIRPRRPPAPVVGDIDWEFIQSCWSRDMEHRETILEFVEGRAVLN' A
#
# COMPACT_ATOMS: atom_id res chain seq x y z
N MET A 1 -5.21 3.26 2.80
CA MET A 1 -5.98 2.43 1.83
C MET A 1 -5.88 0.93 2.12
N LEU A 2 -4.68 0.34 2.21
CA LEU A 2 -4.51 -1.11 2.45
C LEU A 2 -5.40 -1.68 3.56
N GLN A 3 -5.41 -1.08 4.76
CA GLN A 3 -6.22 -1.56 5.87
C GLN A 3 -7.73 -1.57 5.57
N VAL A 4 -8.21 -0.59 4.81
CA VAL A 4 -9.62 -0.48 4.45
C VAL A 4 -10.01 -1.57 3.45
N LEU A 5 -9.15 -1.82 2.46
CA LEU A 5 -9.40 -2.84 1.43
C LEU A 5 -9.20 -4.27 1.98
N GLU A 6 -8.18 -4.51 2.79
CA GLU A 6 -7.90 -5.83 3.38
C GLU A 6 -8.78 -6.14 4.61
N GLY A 7 -9.25 -5.11 5.32
CA GLY A 7 -9.95 -5.26 6.60
C GLY A 7 -9.02 -5.64 7.77
N LYS A 8 -7.69 -5.56 7.58
CA LYS A 8 -6.68 -5.90 8.60
C LYS A 8 -5.65 -4.78 8.70
N ILE A 9 -5.08 -4.58 9.90
CA ILE A 9 -4.00 -3.61 10.07
C ILE A 9 -2.77 -4.03 9.24
N PRO A 10 -2.00 -3.08 8.66
CA PRO A 10 -0.76 -3.42 8.00
C PRO A 10 0.18 -4.17 8.95
N TYR A 11 0.91 -5.16 8.42
CA TYR A 11 1.79 -6.03 9.20
C TYR A 11 1.10 -6.96 10.22
N HIS A 12 -0.21 -7.25 10.10
CA HIS A 12 -0.91 -8.19 10.99
C HIS A 12 -0.27 -9.58 11.11
N PHE A 13 0.56 -9.98 10.13
CA PHE A 13 1.31 -11.23 10.14
C PHE A 13 2.55 -11.22 11.06
N LEU A 14 2.92 -10.06 11.60
CA LEU A 14 4.01 -9.94 12.57
C LEU A 14 3.43 -9.91 13.99
N ALA A 15 3.89 -10.84 14.83
CA ALA A 15 3.36 -11.00 16.19
C ALA A 15 3.81 -9.91 17.17
N ARG A 16 4.86 -9.14 16.83
CA ARG A 16 5.54 -8.22 17.75
C ARG A 16 5.78 -6.86 17.11
N TYR A 17 5.58 -5.79 17.88
CA TYR A 17 5.75 -4.42 17.41
C TYR A 17 7.20 -4.12 17.00
N GLU A 18 8.18 -4.66 17.72
CA GLU A 18 9.60 -4.51 17.42
C GLU A 18 9.97 -5.08 16.05
N ALA A 19 9.30 -6.17 15.63
CA ALA A 19 9.48 -6.74 14.30
C ALA A 19 8.93 -5.81 13.20
N ILE A 20 7.84 -5.09 13.48
CA ILE A 20 7.27 -4.08 12.58
C ILE A 20 8.27 -2.92 12.41
N ILE A 21 8.79 -2.38 13.51
CA ILE A 21 9.78 -1.30 13.49
C ILE A 21 11.05 -1.72 12.75
N HIS A 22 11.54 -2.93 13.01
CA HIS A 22 12.68 -3.47 12.29
C HIS A 22 12.39 -3.58 10.79
N CYS A 23 11.27 -4.17 10.37
CA CYS A 23 10.89 -4.23 8.95
C CYS A 23 10.84 -2.86 8.29
N MET A 24 10.18 -1.89 8.94
CA MET A 24 10.07 -0.53 8.44
C MET A 24 11.43 0.15 8.29
N SER A 25 12.35 -0.05 9.25
CA SER A 25 13.72 0.46 9.17
C SER A 25 14.52 -0.10 7.99
N GLN A 26 14.24 -1.35 7.60
CA GLN A 26 14.84 -2.00 6.43
C GLN A 26 14.14 -1.64 5.12
N GLY A 27 13.12 -0.77 5.16
CA GLY A 27 12.32 -0.40 4.00
C GLY A 27 11.35 -1.48 3.52
N ILE A 28 11.19 -2.57 4.28
CA ILE A 28 10.23 -3.63 3.99
C ILE A 28 8.83 -3.09 4.20
N ARG A 29 7.97 -3.25 3.19
CA ARG A 29 6.58 -2.78 3.19
C ARG A 29 5.61 -3.91 3.53
N PRO A 30 4.35 -3.60 3.90
CA PRO A 30 3.33 -4.62 4.07
C PRO A 30 3.20 -5.47 2.80
N ARG A 31 2.91 -6.76 2.97
CA ARG A 31 2.71 -7.69 1.85
C ARG A 31 1.38 -7.38 1.16
N ARG A 32 1.32 -7.60 -0.16
CA ARG A 32 0.06 -7.65 -0.88
C ARG A 32 -0.77 -8.82 -0.33
N PRO A 33 -2.03 -8.62 0.05
CA PRO A 33 -2.91 -9.73 0.39
C PRO A 33 -3.08 -10.66 -0.82
N PRO A 34 -3.25 -11.97 -0.62
CA PRO A 34 -3.56 -12.87 -1.74
C PRO A 34 -4.83 -12.39 -2.46
N ALA A 35 -4.79 -12.35 -3.79
CA ALA A 35 -5.92 -11.95 -4.62
C ALA A 35 -7.17 -12.79 -4.26
N PRO A 36 -8.39 -12.19 -4.23
CA PRO A 36 -8.84 -11.00 -4.98
C PRO A 36 -9.11 -9.73 -4.13
N VAL A 37 -8.56 -9.60 -2.93
CA VAL A 37 -8.98 -8.55 -1.97
C VAL A 37 -8.53 -7.13 -2.35
N VAL A 38 -7.36 -6.99 -2.97
CA VAL A 38 -6.82 -5.70 -3.42
C VAL A 38 -6.50 -5.79 -4.90
N GLY A 39 -7.24 -5.03 -5.72
CA GLY A 39 -7.03 -4.96 -7.17
C GLY A 39 -5.66 -4.38 -7.54
N ASP A 40 -5.19 -4.62 -8.76
CA ASP A 40 -3.86 -4.19 -9.21
C ASP A 40 -3.70 -2.66 -9.14
N ILE A 41 -4.68 -1.91 -9.67
CA ILE A 41 -4.67 -0.44 -9.64
C ILE A 41 -4.60 0.11 -8.21
N ASP A 42 -5.37 -0.47 -7.29
CA ASP A 42 -5.34 -0.08 -5.89
C ASP A 42 -4.01 -0.43 -5.22
N TRP A 43 -3.43 -1.56 -5.59
CA TRP A 43 -2.15 -2.01 -5.07
C TRP A 43 -1.00 -1.12 -5.55
N GLU A 44 -0.98 -0.75 -6.83
CA GLU A 44 0.00 0.16 -7.40
C GLU A 44 -0.03 1.53 -6.71
N PHE A 45 -1.21 2.10 -6.49
CA PHE A 45 -1.36 3.36 -5.75
C PHE A 45 -0.92 3.24 -4.27
N ILE A 46 -1.23 2.11 -3.61
CA ILE A 46 -0.73 1.83 -2.26
C ILE A 46 0.81 1.83 -2.24
N GLN A 47 1.46 1.23 -3.25
CA GLN A 47 2.91 1.19 -3.34
C GLN A 47 3.51 2.57 -3.63
N SER A 48 2.89 3.37 -4.49
CA SER A 48 3.35 4.74 -4.80
C SER A 48 3.34 5.61 -3.54
N CYS A 49 2.29 5.54 -2.72
CA CYS A 49 2.20 6.22 -1.43
C CYS A 49 3.38 5.91 -0.48
N TRP A 50 3.98 4.72 -0.61
CA TRP A 50 5.10 4.29 0.20
C TRP A 50 6.46 4.70 -0.34
N SER A 51 6.56 5.26 -1.55
CA SER A 51 7.84 5.66 -2.14
C SER A 51 8.62 6.59 -1.20
N ARG A 52 9.94 6.42 -1.15
CA ARG A 52 10.84 7.36 -0.45
C ARG A 52 11.12 8.61 -1.29
N ASP A 53 11.00 8.47 -2.61
CA ASP A 53 11.08 9.57 -3.54
C ASP A 53 9.71 10.24 -3.64
N MET A 54 9.66 11.53 -3.34
CA MET A 54 8.42 12.32 -3.35
C MET A 54 7.86 12.47 -4.76
N GLU A 55 8.71 12.56 -5.78
CA GLU A 55 8.27 12.71 -7.17
C GLU A 55 7.60 11.44 -7.70
N HIS A 56 7.88 10.29 -7.09
CA HIS A 56 7.25 9.01 -7.40
C HIS A 56 5.97 8.74 -6.58
N ARG A 57 5.58 9.66 -5.69
CA ARG A 57 4.32 9.54 -4.95
C ARG A 57 3.22 10.17 -5.78
N GLU A 58 2.34 9.33 -6.31
CA GLU A 58 1.11 9.79 -6.94
C GLU A 58 0.24 10.54 -5.92
N THR A 59 -0.30 11.67 -6.33
CA THR A 59 -1.29 12.42 -5.57
C THR A 59 -2.66 11.73 -5.65
N ILE A 60 -3.53 12.02 -4.69
CA ILE A 60 -4.89 11.47 -4.74
C ILE A 60 -5.68 11.94 -5.97
N LEU A 61 -5.38 13.14 -6.49
CA LEU A 61 -6.05 13.68 -7.68
C LEU A 61 -5.63 12.90 -8.93
N GLU A 62 -4.33 12.72 -9.15
CA GLU A 62 -3.79 11.94 -10.27
C GLU A 62 -4.37 10.52 -10.28
N PHE A 63 -4.44 9.87 -9.11
CA PHE A 63 -5.01 8.53 -8.98
C PHE A 63 -6.50 8.47 -9.35
N VAL A 64 -7.30 9.41 -8.87
CA VAL A 64 -8.75 9.45 -9.13
C VAL A 64 -9.02 9.76 -10.60
N GLU A 65 -8.26 10.68 -11.19
CA GLU A 65 -8.37 11.03 -12.62
C GLU A 65 -7.97 9.84 -13.51
N GLY A 66 -6.87 9.15 -13.19
CA GLY A 66 -6.43 7.96 -13.93
C GLY A 66 -7.48 6.84 -13.95
N ARG A 67 -8.19 6.63 -12.83
CA ARG A 67 -9.28 5.63 -12.77
C ARG A 67 -10.54 6.04 -13.52
N ALA A 68 -10.81 7.33 -13.62
CA ALA A 68 -11.96 7.84 -14.37
C ALA A 68 -11.81 7.61 -15.89
N VAL A 69 -10.57 7.51 -16.39
CA VAL A 69 -10.27 7.28 -17.81
C VAL A 69 -10.28 5.78 -18.18
N LEU A 70 -10.10 4.88 -17.21
CA LEU A 70 -10.01 3.43 -17.40
C LEU A 70 -11.35 2.67 -17.27
N ASN A 71 -12.45 3.38 -16.98
CA ASN A 71 -13.83 2.85 -16.92
C ASN A 71 -14.68 3.42 -18.04
#